data_AF-B8MLP1-F1
#
_entry.id   AF-B8MLP1-F1
#
_cell.length_a   1.000
_cell.length_b   1.000
_cell.length_c   1.000
_cell.angle_alpha   90.00
_cell.angle_beta   90.00
_cell.angle_gamma   90.00
#
_symmetry.space_group_name_H-M   'P 1'
#
loop_
_entity.id
_entity.type
_entity.pdbx_description
1 polymer ?
#
loop_
_entity_poly.entity_id
_entity_poly.type
_entity_poly.pdbx_seq_one_letter_code
_entity_poly.pdbx_strand_id
1 'polypeptide(L)'
;MASVVPTIAGVIVLLTVPFAPSKRVGLLLAYYIIIAYWGCAGLALSLVTRNVAVGNAIGSQTYQAKDAPRYFPALATVLVCFVLLEVVLFALRTYYIAQNKKRDCMIERGEATEDRNFTHSFEDITDRQNVNFDRD
;
A
#
# COMPACT_ATOMS: atom_id res chain seq x y z
N MET A 1 1.79 -0.36 6.14
CA MET A 1 1.05 0.19 7.30
C MET A 1 1.81 1.34 7.95
N ALA A 2 2.80 1.13 8.85
CA ALA A 2 3.44 2.26 9.56
C ALA A 2 4.24 3.23 8.66
N SER A 3 4.74 2.76 7.52
CA SER A 3 5.56 3.56 6.60
C SER A 3 4.79 4.58 5.76
N VAL A 4 3.45 4.47 5.66
CA VAL A 4 2.59 5.40 4.88
C VAL A 4 2.10 6.58 5.73
N VAL A 5 2.18 6.47 7.06
CA VAL A 5 1.74 7.51 8.01
C VAL A 5 2.40 8.88 7.77
N PRO A 6 3.73 8.97 7.51
CA PRO A 6 4.37 10.26 7.20
C PRO A 6 3.85 10.90 5.91
N THR A 7 3.51 10.08 4.90
CA THR A 7 2.97 10.54 3.62
C THR A 7 1.57 11.12 3.79
N ILE A 8 0.69 10.44 4.54
CA ILE A 8 -0.65 10.94 4.86
C ILE A 8 -0.57 12.25 5.66
N ALA A 9 0.32 12.31 6.66
CA ALA A 9 0.55 13.51 7.45
C ALA A 9 1.03 14.69 6.58
N GLY A 10 1.97 14.44 5.66
CA GLY A 10 2.46 15.46 4.72
C GLY A 10 1.36 16.02 3.82
N VAL A 11 0.47 15.17 3.29
CA VAL A 11 -0.66 15.59 2.45
C VAL A 11 -1.66 16.44 3.27
N ILE A 12 -1.97 16.04 4.50
CA ILE A 12 -2.85 16.81 5.41
C ILE A 12 -2.26 18.19 5.68
N VAL A 13 -0.94 18.29 5.89
CA VAL A 13 -0.27 19.59 6.10
C VAL A 13 -0.40 20.48 4.86
N LEU A 14 -0.25 19.95 3.65
CA LEU A 14 -0.43 20.72 2.41
C LEU A 14 -1.89 21.15 2.17
N LEU A 15 -2.86 20.32 2.57
CA LEU A 15 -4.29 20.62 2.46
C LEU A 15 -4.79 21.64 3.50
N THR A 16 -4.18 21.69 4.69
CA THR A 16 -4.63 22.54 5.79
C THR A 16 -3.87 23.86 5.88
N VAL A 17 -2.56 23.87 5.63
CA VAL A 17 -1.73 25.07 5.80
C VAL A 17 -1.79 25.97 4.55
N PRO A 18 -2.14 27.26 4.69
CA PRO A 18 -2.20 28.19 3.57
C PRO A 18 -0.81 28.47 2.99
N PHE A 19 -0.73 28.62 1.67
CA PHE A 19 0.50 28.97 0.97
C PHE A 19 0.89 30.43 1.25
N ALA A 20 1.75 30.64 2.25
CA ALA A 20 2.33 31.94 2.58
C ALA A 20 3.86 31.92 2.40
N PRO A 21 4.49 33.02 1.94
CA PRO A 21 5.95 33.11 1.79
C PRO A 21 6.72 32.76 3.07
N SER A 22 6.16 33.11 4.24
CA SER A 22 6.74 32.84 5.56
C SER A 22 6.72 31.37 5.99
N LYS A 23 5.93 30.52 5.32
CA LYS A 23 5.77 29.09 5.65
C LYS A 23 6.37 28.15 4.61
N ARG A 24 7.08 28.69 3.60
CA ARG A 24 7.66 27.93 2.47
C ARG A 24 8.54 26.76 2.90
N VAL A 25 9.40 26.95 3.90
CA VAL A 25 10.29 25.90 4.40
C VAL A 25 9.51 24.70 4.96
N GLY A 26 8.45 24.98 5.73
CA GLY A 26 7.60 23.93 6.31
C GLY A 26 6.80 23.18 5.24
N LEU A 27 6.27 23.88 4.23
CA LEU A 27 5.57 23.22 3.13
C LEU A 27 6.51 22.41 2.22
N LEU A 28 7.74 22.89 1.99
CA LEU A 28 8.75 22.13 1.25
C LEU A 28 9.14 20.84 2.00
N LEU A 29 9.35 20.91 3.31
CA LEU A 29 9.61 19.73 4.13
C LEU A 29 8.45 18.73 4.06
N ALA A 30 7.20 19.20 4.19
CA ALA A 30 6.03 18.34 4.05
C ALA A 30 5.97 17.67 2.66
N TYR A 31 6.28 18.42 1.59
CA TYR A 31 6.37 17.89 0.24
C TYR A 31 7.46 16.82 0.08
N TYR A 32 8.65 17.03 0.64
CA TYR A 32 9.73 16.03 0.58
C TYR A 32 9.42 14.78 1.39
N ILE A 33 8.71 14.90 2.53
CA ILE A 33 8.26 13.74 3.31
C ILE A 33 7.27 12.89 2.50
N ILE A 34 6.39 13.51 1.72
CA ILE A 34 5.49 12.80 0.80
C ILE A 34 6.31 11.96 -0.20
N ILE A 35 7.34 12.55 -0.82
CA ILE A 35 8.12 11.93 -1.90
C ILE A 35 9.12 10.88 -1.40
N ALA A 36 9.71 11.06 -0.22
CA ALA A 36 10.71 10.15 0.32
C ALA A 36 10.22 8.69 0.41
N TYR A 37 8.92 8.49 0.67
CA TYR A 37 8.30 7.16 0.69
C TYR A 37 8.17 6.54 -0.71
N TRP A 38 7.94 7.35 -1.75
CA TRP A 38 7.81 6.88 -3.13
C TRP A 38 9.10 6.30 -3.69
N GLY A 39 10.27 6.77 -3.23
CA GLY A 39 11.57 6.25 -3.67
C GLY A 39 11.75 4.75 -3.38
N CYS A 40 11.31 4.29 -2.20
CA CYS A 40 11.41 2.89 -1.81
C CYS A 40 10.30 2.01 -2.42
N ALA A 41 9.07 2.53 -2.50
CA ALA A 41 7.92 1.77 -3.01
C ALA A 41 7.91 1.64 -4.55
N GLY A 42 8.36 2.67 -5.27
CA GLY A 42 8.41 2.68 -6.73
C GLY A 42 9.36 1.64 -7.33
N LEU A 43 10.48 1.35 -6.65
CA LEU A 43 11.43 0.31 -7.05
C LEU A 43 10.82 -1.09 -6.93
N ALA A 44 10.10 -1.36 -5.84
CA ALA A 44 9.42 -2.64 -5.64
C ALA A 44 8.26 -2.84 -6.63
N LEU A 45 7.46 -1.79 -6.90
CA LEU A 45 6.30 -1.88 -7.79
C LEU A 45 6.70 -1.98 -9.27
N SER A 46 7.83 -1.36 -9.66
CA SER A 46 8.38 -1.43 -11.03
C SER A 46 8.85 -2.84 -11.40
N LEU A 47 9.25 -3.65 -10.41
CA LEU A 47 9.64 -5.04 -10.62
C LEU A 47 8.43 -5.98 -10.81
N VAL A 48 7.23 -5.57 -10.38
CA VAL A 48 6.07 -6.48 -10.27
C VAL A 48 5.00 -6.21 -11.31
N THR A 49 4.78 -4.98 -11.81
CA THR A 49 3.69 -4.74 -12.78
C THR A 49 3.91 -3.58 -13.78
N ARG A 50 3.35 -3.76 -14.99
CA ARG A 50 3.11 -2.74 -16.02
C ARG A 50 2.10 -1.64 -15.61
N ASN A 51 1.79 -1.49 -14.31
CA ASN A 51 0.74 -0.60 -13.79
C ASN A 51 1.17 0.87 -13.66
N VAL A 52 2.45 1.18 -13.86
CA VAL A 52 2.98 2.54 -13.76
C VAL A 52 2.33 3.48 -14.79
N ALA A 53 1.97 2.97 -15.98
CA ALA A 53 1.35 3.77 -17.04
C ALA A 53 -0.05 4.30 -16.67
N VAL A 54 -0.87 3.46 -16.03
CA VAL A 54 -2.24 3.84 -15.63
C VAL A 54 -2.20 4.90 -14.52
N GLY A 55 -1.32 4.73 -13.54
CA GLY A 55 -1.12 5.71 -12.46
C GLY A 55 -0.68 7.07 -12.99
N ASN A 56 0.25 7.11 -13.96
CA ASN A 56 0.72 8.35 -14.57
C ASN A 56 -0.36 9.04 -15.43
N ALA A 57 -1.22 8.26 -16.11
CA ALA A 57 -2.30 8.80 -16.93
C ALA A 57 -3.46 9.39 -16.10
N ILE A 58 -3.77 8.78 -14.95
CA ILE A 58 -4.79 9.31 -14.03
C ILE A 58 -4.21 10.50 -13.26
N GLY A 59 -2.96 10.39 -12.79
CA GLY A 59 -2.28 11.44 -12.04
C GLY A 59 -2.24 12.76 -12.80
N SER A 60 -1.83 12.76 -14.07
CA SER A 60 -1.77 13.97 -14.90
C SER A 60 -3.13 14.65 -15.10
N GLN A 61 -4.23 13.90 -15.08
CA GLN A 61 -5.58 14.46 -15.23
C GLN A 61 -6.10 15.16 -13.97
N THR A 62 -5.55 14.83 -12.80
CA THR A 62 -5.98 15.43 -11.52
C THR A 62 -5.39 16.83 -11.30
N TYR A 63 -4.26 17.16 -11.92
CA TYR A 63 -3.62 18.47 -11.84
C TYR A 63 -4.06 19.39 -12.98
N GLN A 64 -5.21 20.04 -12.81
CA GLN A 64 -5.74 20.97 -13.82
C GLN A 64 -5.31 22.41 -13.54
N ALA A 65 -4.98 23.16 -14.60
CA ALA A 65 -4.50 24.55 -14.48
C ALA A 65 -5.51 25.48 -13.78
N LYS A 66 -6.82 25.19 -13.90
CA LYS A 66 -7.89 25.95 -13.24
C LYS A 66 -7.86 25.87 -11.71
N ASP A 67 -7.22 24.82 -11.18
CA ASP A 67 -7.13 24.55 -9.74
C ASP A 67 -5.81 25.08 -9.14
N ALA A 68 -4.97 25.73 -9.96
CA ALA A 68 -3.79 26.43 -9.50
C ALA A 68 -4.17 27.59 -8.55
N PRO A 69 -3.29 27.98 -7.61
CA PRO A 69 -1.95 27.45 -7.33
C PRO A 69 -1.93 26.26 -6.36
N ARG A 70 -3.07 25.89 -5.78
CA ARG A 70 -3.15 24.92 -4.67
C ARG A 70 -3.38 23.48 -5.13
N TYR A 71 -4.00 23.28 -6.28
CA TYR A 71 -4.36 21.97 -6.84
C TYR A 71 -5.08 21.09 -5.80
N PHE A 72 -6.01 21.68 -5.05
CA PHE A 72 -6.75 21.01 -3.97
C PHE A 72 -7.38 19.66 -4.39
N PRO A 73 -8.06 19.53 -5.55
CA PRO A 73 -8.63 18.23 -5.96
C PRO A 73 -7.55 17.17 -6.24
N ALA A 74 -6.38 17.57 -6.72
CA ALA A 74 -5.26 16.66 -6.92
C ALA A 74 -4.74 16.11 -5.58
N LEU A 75 -4.50 17.00 -4.61
CA LEU A 75 -4.06 16.61 -3.26
C LEU A 75 -5.10 15.73 -2.54
N ALA A 76 -6.39 16.04 -2.70
CA ALA A 76 -7.47 15.22 -2.15
C ALA A 76 -7.51 13.82 -2.79
N THR A 77 -7.33 13.72 -4.11
CA THR A 77 -7.29 12.44 -4.81
C THR A 77 -6.14 11.56 -4.31
N VAL A 78 -4.97 12.15 -4.10
CA VAL A 78 -3.80 11.47 -3.53
C VAL A 78 -4.11 10.96 -2.11
N LEU A 79 -4.72 11.78 -1.26
CA LEU A 79 -5.11 11.38 0.09
C LEU A 79 -6.07 10.19 0.08
N VAL A 80 -7.13 10.26 -0.74
CA VAL A 80 -8.13 9.19 -0.86
C VAL A 80 -7.47 7.89 -1.35
N CYS A 81 -6.59 7.97 -2.35
CA CYS A 81 -5.87 6.82 -2.88
C CYS A 81 -5.05 6.11 -1.79
N PHE A 82 -4.31 6.86 -0.97
CA PHE A 82 -3.53 6.29 0.13
C PHE A 82 -4.39 5.68 1.23
N VAL A 83 -5.48 6.33 1.60
CA VAL A 83 -6.41 5.80 2.60
C VAL A 83 -7.06 4.50 2.11
N LEU A 84 -7.51 4.46 0.86
CA LEU A 84 -8.09 3.24 0.27
C LEU A 84 -7.07 2.10 0.19
N LEU A 85 -5.84 2.40 -0.20
CA LEU A 85 -4.75 1.42 -0.23
C LEU A 85 -4.52 0.82 1.16
N GLU A 86 -4.43 1.64 2.21
CA GLU A 86 -4.26 1.16 3.59
C GLU A 86 -5.45 0.32 4.06
N VAL A 87 -6.69 0.69 3.71
CA VAL A 87 -7.90 -0.10 4.03
C VAL A 87 -7.82 -1.48 3.36
N VAL A 88 -7.47 -1.54 2.08
CA VAL A 88 -7.33 -2.80 1.34
C VAL A 88 -6.22 -3.66 1.93
N LEU A 89 -5.06 -3.08 2.23
CA LEU A 89 -3.96 -3.82 2.85
C LEU A 89 -4.30 -4.33 4.25
N PHE A 90 -5.06 -3.56 5.05
CA PHE A 90 -5.52 -3.99 6.37
C PHE A 90 -6.53 -5.13 6.26
N ALA A 91 -7.50 -5.01 5.34
CA ALA A 91 -8.48 -6.06 5.05
C ALA A 91 -7.78 -7.34 4.59
N LEU A 92 -6.80 -7.22 3.69
CA LEU A 92 -6.04 -8.35 3.19
C LEU A 92 -5.20 -9.00 4.30
N ARG A 93 -4.53 -8.20 5.13
CA ARG A 93 -3.75 -8.69 6.28
C ARG A 93 -4.62 -9.45 7.27
N THR A 94 -5.78 -8.89 7.64
CA THR A 94 -6.71 -9.55 8.58
C THR A 94 -7.30 -10.82 7.98
N TYR A 95 -7.62 -10.81 6.69
CA TYR A 95 -8.07 -11.97 5.96
C TYR A 95 -7.03 -13.10 5.93
N TYR A 96 -5.76 -12.78 5.63
CA TYR A 96 -4.68 -13.77 5.64
C TYR A 96 -4.37 -14.30 7.04
N ILE A 97 -4.39 -13.45 8.08
CA ILE A 97 -4.25 -13.92 9.47
C ILE A 97 -5.39 -14.87 9.84
N ALA A 98 -6.63 -14.56 9.44
CA ALA A 98 -7.77 -15.41 9.70
C ALA A 98 -7.67 -16.75 8.93
N GLN A 99 -7.22 -16.74 7.68
CA GLN A 99 -6.95 -17.97 6.93
C GLN A 99 -5.83 -18.80 7.58
N ASN A 100 -4.71 -18.17 7.94
CA ASN A 100 -3.60 -18.85 8.61
C ASN A 100 -4.06 -19.48 9.93
N LYS A 101 -4.84 -18.77 10.75
CA LYS A 101 -5.37 -19.30 12.01
C LYS A 101 -6.36 -20.45 11.82
N LYS A 102 -7.22 -20.38 10.78
CA LYS A 102 -8.11 -21.50 10.44
C LYS A 102 -7.30 -22.73 10.05
N ARG A 103 -6.26 -22.56 9.23
CA ARG A 103 -5.35 -23.64 8.82
C ARG A 103 -4.62 -24.24 10.02
N ASP A 104 -4.07 -23.42 10.90
CA ASP A 104 -3.40 -23.88 12.13
C ASP A 104 -4.31 -24.74 12.99
N CYS A 105 -5.59 -24.37 13.13
CA CYS A 105 -6.58 -25.16 13.85
C CYS A 105 -6.89 -26.52 13.17
N MET A 106 -6.87 -26.59 11.84
CA MET A 106 -7.05 -27.86 11.10
C MET A 106 -5.85 -28.80 11.30
N ILE A 107 -4.63 -28.25 11.36
CA ILE A 107 -3.41 -29.01 11.65
C ILE A 107 -3.43 -29.53 13.10
N GLU A 108 -3.77 -28.69 14.07
CA GLU A 108 -3.87 -29.08 15.50
C GLU A 108 -4.93 -30.15 15.76
N ARG A 109 -6.03 -30.15 14.98
CA ARG A 109 -7.09 -31.16 15.06
C ARG A 109 -6.71 -32.51 14.42
N GLY A 110 -5.56 -32.59 13.75
CA GLY A 110 -5.14 -33.79 13.02
C GLY A 110 -5.93 -34.04 11.73
N GLU A 111 -6.68 -33.03 11.24
CA GLU A 111 -7.41 -33.09 9.96
C GLU A 111 -6.47 -32.80 8.76
N ALA A 112 -5.27 -32.28 9.03
CA ALA A 112 -4.22 -32.04 8.04
C ALA A 112 -2.84 -32.44 8.62
N THR A 113 -2.04 -33.17 7.82
CA THR A 113 -0.69 -33.61 8.20
C THR A 113 0.34 -32.55 7.81
N GLU A 114 1.17 -32.13 8.76
CA GLU A 114 2.33 -31.24 8.54
C GLU A 114 3.35 -31.97 7.63
N ASP A 115 3.42 -31.60 6.35
CA ASP A 115 4.37 -32.18 5.39
C ASP A 115 5.76 -31.57 5.59
N ARG A 116 6.50 -32.14 6.55
CA ARG A 116 7.89 -31.73 6.83
C ARG A 116 8.89 -32.10 5.72
N ASN A 117 8.46 -32.82 4.69
CA ASN A 117 9.34 -33.35 3.64
C ASN A 117 9.21 -32.63 2.29
N PHE A 118 8.48 -31.51 2.22
CA PHE A 118 8.29 -30.71 0.99
C PHE A 118 7.75 -31.53 -0.19
N THR A 119 7.05 -32.63 0.08
CA THR A 119 6.63 -33.59 -0.96
C THR A 119 5.63 -32.97 -1.93
N HIS A 120 4.84 -32.01 -1.44
CA HIS A 120 3.82 -31.29 -2.21
C HIS A 120 4.21 -29.85 -2.59
N SER A 121 5.43 -29.38 -2.33
CA SER A 121 5.83 -27.98 -2.57
C SER A 121 5.93 -27.59 -4.05
N PHE A 122 5.96 -28.56 -4.97
CA PHE A 122 5.99 -28.32 -6.42
C PHE A 122 4.65 -28.59 -7.13
N GLU A 123 3.61 -28.99 -6.41
CA GLU A 123 2.28 -29.14 -6.99
C GLU A 123 1.67 -27.76 -7.20
N ASP A 124 1.11 -27.51 -8.40
CA ASP A 124 0.43 -26.24 -8.75
C ASP A 124 -0.97 -26.22 -8.11
N ILE A 125 -0.98 -26.21 -6.78
CA ILE A 125 -2.18 -26.12 -5.96
C ILE A 125 -2.32 -24.70 -5.44
N THR A 126 -3.55 -24.17 -5.49
CA THR A 126 -3.80 -22.83 -4.97
C THR A 126 -3.53 -22.76 -3.47
N ASP A 127 -3.11 -21.58 -2.96
CA ASP A 127 -2.82 -21.36 -1.53
C ASP A 127 -3.96 -21.81 -0.59
N ARG A 128 -5.20 -21.83 -1.08
CA ARG A 128 -6.37 -22.32 -0.34
C ARG A 128 -6.42 -23.85 -0.19
N GLN A 129 -5.81 -24.57 -1.11
CA GLN A 129 -5.74 -26.03 -1.14
C GLN A 129 -4.44 -26.54 -0.48
N ASN A 130 -3.42 -25.69 -0.38
CA ASN A 130 -2.15 -26.06 0.24
C ASN A 130 -2.18 -25.91 1.78
N VAL A 131 -2.41 -27.05 2.45
CA VAL A 131 -2.37 -27.13 3.92
C VAL A 131 -0.95 -26.96 4.50
N ASN A 132 0.10 -27.11 3.68
CA ASN A 132 1.51 -27.14 4.10
C ASN A 132 2.35 -25.95 3.59
N PHE A 133 1.72 -24.85 3.15
CA PHE A 133 2.45 -23.67 2.66
C PHE A 133 3.47 -23.17 3.70
N ASP A 134 4.75 -23.23 3.32
CA ASP A 134 5.93 -23.18 4.19
C ASP A 134 5.98 -21.94 5.09
N ARG A 135 6.42 -22.16 6.34
CA ARG A 135 6.76 -21.12 7.32
C ARG A 135 8.28 -20.95 7.32
N ASP A 136 8.79 -20.10 6.44
CA ASP A 136 10.12 -19.51 6.55
C ASP A 136 10.03 -17.99 6.77
#